data_AF-A0A0A0C3H5-F1
#
_entry.id   AF-A0A0A0C3H5-F1
#
_cell.length_a   1.000
_cell.length_b   1.000
_cell.length_c   1.000
_cell.angle_alpha   90.00
_cell.angle_beta   90.00
_cell.angle_gamma   90.00
#
_symmetry.space_group_name_H-M   'P 1'
#
loop_
_entity.id
_entity.type
_entity.pdbx_description
1 polymer ?
#
loop_
_entity_poly.entity_id
_entity_poly.type
_entity_poly.pdbx_seq_one_letter_code
_entity_poly.pdbx_strand_id
1 'polypeptide(L)'
;MTETIRVDADHLRSVSADLARAHEAVTGEIDVLRHRLAPLQHDWTGDASQAYHYAMSAYATHLLEMTSVLARLNHAVWSSRETFTTTDAEVAAAWQ
;
A
#
# COMPACT_ATOMS: atom_id res chain seq x y z
N MET A 1 -20.46 -17.49 8.67
CA MET A 1 -19.19 -16.76 8.88
C MET A 1 -18.29 -16.69 7.64
N THR A 2 -18.42 -17.60 6.67
CA THR A 2 -17.63 -17.62 5.42
C THR A 2 -17.86 -16.39 4.52
N GLU A 3 -19.05 -15.81 4.58
CA GLU A 3 -19.41 -14.62 3.80
C GLU A 3 -18.63 -13.37 4.24
N THR A 4 -18.41 -13.19 5.55
CA THR A 4 -17.62 -12.08 6.13
C THR A 4 -16.19 -12.09 5.59
N ILE A 5 -15.50 -13.23 5.64
CA ILE A 5 -14.09 -13.31 5.23
C ILE A 5 -13.94 -13.12 3.70
N ARG A 6 -14.95 -13.51 2.90
CA ARG A 6 -14.97 -13.22 1.46
C ARG A 6 -15.09 -11.72 1.19
N VAL A 7 -16.00 -11.05 1.90
CA VAL A 7 -16.19 -9.59 1.82
C VAL A 7 -14.92 -8.85 2.24
N ASP A 8 -14.23 -9.31 3.29
CA ASP A 8 -12.98 -8.70 3.75
C ASP A 8 -11.86 -8.80 2.69
N ALA A 9 -11.73 -9.95 2.03
CA ALA A 9 -10.73 -10.14 0.97
C ALA A 9 -11.02 -9.27 -0.27
N ASP A 10 -12.28 -9.14 -0.67
CA ASP A 10 -12.67 -8.27 -1.78
C ASP A 10 -12.45 -6.79 -1.45
N HIS A 11 -12.74 -6.38 -0.22
CA HIS A 11 -12.45 -5.02 0.27
C HIS A 11 -10.95 -4.72 0.26
N LEU A 12 -10.11 -5.63 0.78
CA LEU A 12 -8.65 -5.47 0.79
C LEU A 12 -8.05 -5.35 -0.60
N ARG A 13 -8.59 -6.11 -1.57
CA ARG A 13 -8.20 -6.01 -2.98
C ARG A 13 -8.58 -4.65 -3.57
N SER A 14 -9.77 -4.13 -3.25
CA SER A 14 -10.18 -2.78 -3.66
C SER A 14 -9.25 -1.71 -3.09
N VAL A 15 -8.97 -1.75 -1.79
CA VAL A 15 -8.09 -0.78 -1.13
C VAL A 15 -6.68 -0.81 -1.70
N SER A 16 -6.18 -1.99 -2.05
CA SER A 16 -4.87 -2.13 -2.70
C SER A 16 -4.84 -1.51 -4.09
N ALA A 17 -5.90 -1.70 -4.88
CA ALA A 17 -6.04 -1.05 -6.19
C ALA A 17 -6.20 0.47 -6.07
N ASP A 18 -6.92 0.94 -5.06
CA ASP A 18 -7.08 2.37 -4.76
C ASP A 18 -5.75 3.01 -4.37
N LEU A 19 -4.95 2.33 -3.54
CA LEU A 19 -3.61 2.81 -3.16
C LEU A 19 -2.67 2.86 -4.38
N ALA A 20 -2.71 1.85 -5.26
CA ALA A 20 -1.91 1.86 -6.48
C ALA A 20 -2.29 3.04 -7.39
N ARG A 21 -3.59 3.34 -7.54
CA ARG A 21 -4.05 4.50 -8.31
C ARG A 21 -3.64 5.83 -7.65
N ALA A 22 -3.75 5.92 -6.33
CA ALA A 22 -3.29 7.10 -5.59
C ALA A 22 -1.77 7.31 -5.73
N HIS A 23 -0.99 6.23 -5.70
CA HIS A 23 0.44 6.27 -5.99
C HIS A 23 0.71 6.88 -7.36
N GLU A 24 0.12 6.31 -8.42
CA GLU A 24 0.34 6.78 -9.79
C GLU A 24 -0.03 8.26 -9.94
N ALA A 25 -1.16 8.68 -9.35
CA ALA A 25 -1.59 10.08 -9.37
C ALA A 25 -0.57 11.01 -8.70
N VAL A 26 -0.14 10.69 -7.48
CA VAL A 26 0.80 11.55 -6.73
C VAL A 26 2.20 11.53 -7.37
N THR A 27 2.68 10.39 -7.87
CA THR A 27 3.93 10.33 -8.63
C THR A 27 3.85 11.20 -9.88
N GLY A 28 2.71 11.19 -10.58
CA GLY A 28 2.46 12.10 -11.69
C GLY A 28 2.50 13.58 -11.28
N GLU A 29 1.86 13.95 -10.16
CA GLU A 29 1.90 15.32 -9.63
C GLU A 29 3.32 15.75 -9.23
N ILE A 30 4.09 14.85 -8.62
CA ILE A 30 5.50 15.07 -8.28
C ILE A 30 6.33 15.27 -9.55
N ASP A 31 6.12 14.47 -10.59
CA ASP A 31 6.85 14.64 -11.85
C ASP A 31 6.49 15.96 -12.54
N VAL A 32 5.23 16.39 -12.46
CA VAL A 32 4.82 17.73 -12.91
C VAL A 32 5.52 18.82 -12.09
N LEU A 33 5.57 18.66 -10.76
CA LEU A 33 6.27 19.58 -9.87
C LEU A 33 7.75 19.64 -10.24
N ARG A 34 8.40 18.50 -10.46
CA ARG A 34 9.79 18.40 -10.92
C ARG A 34 10.04 19.15 -12.21
N HIS A 35 9.18 18.98 -13.22
CA HIS A 35 9.31 19.68 -14.49
C HIS A 35 9.17 21.19 -14.33
N ARG A 36 8.25 21.65 -13.46
CA ARG A 36 8.07 23.07 -13.15
C ARG A 36 9.26 23.66 -12.38
N LEU A 37 9.86 22.87 -11.50
CA LEU A 37 10.96 23.29 -10.65
C LEU A 37 12.32 23.15 -11.34
N ALA A 38 12.48 22.29 -12.35
CA ALA A 38 13.72 22.08 -13.09
C ALA A 38 14.40 23.38 -13.57
N PRO A 39 13.72 24.37 -14.16
CA PRO A 39 14.36 25.64 -14.54
C PRO A 39 14.75 26.51 -13.33
N LEU A 40 14.08 26.36 -12.18
CA LEU A 40 14.38 27.09 -10.94
C LEU A 40 15.47 26.40 -10.10
N GLN A 41 15.76 25.12 -10.35
CA GLN A 41 16.82 24.38 -9.65
C GLN A 41 18.20 25.00 -9.83
N HIS A 42 18.44 25.64 -10.98
CA HIS A 42 19.69 26.37 -11.21
C HIS A 42 19.86 27.55 -10.23
N ASP A 43 18.76 28.13 -9.77
CA ASP A 43 18.74 29.27 -8.83
C ASP A 43 18.61 28.82 -7.37
N TRP A 44 18.15 27.58 -7.12
CA TRP A 44 18.02 26.99 -5.80
C TRP A 44 19.36 26.45 -5.30
N THR A 45 20.17 27.34 -4.71
CA THR A 45 21.40 26.94 -4.02
C THR A 45 21.12 26.51 -2.58
N GLY A 46 21.90 25.56 -2.06
CA GLY A 46 21.90 25.22 -0.63
C GLY A 46 20.65 24.47 -0.12
N ASP A 47 19.99 25.05 0.88
CA ASP A 47 18.99 24.39 1.73
C ASP A 47 17.69 24.04 1.00
N ALA A 48 17.29 24.83 0.01
CA ALA A 48 16.05 24.60 -0.74
C ALA A 48 16.11 23.31 -1.59
N SER A 49 17.27 23.05 -2.21
CA SER A 49 17.50 21.82 -2.98
C SER A 49 17.56 20.60 -2.05
N GLN A 50 18.22 20.71 -0.89
CA GLN A 50 18.27 19.63 0.09
C GLN A 50 16.88 19.33 0.68
N ALA A 51 16.10 20.34 1.04
CA ALA A 51 14.74 20.16 1.55
C ALA A 51 13.84 19.46 0.52
N TYR A 52 13.96 19.82 -0.76
CA TYR A 52 13.24 19.16 -1.84
C TYR A 52 13.61 17.67 -1.95
N HIS A 53 14.90 17.34 -2.01
CA HIS A 53 15.36 15.95 -2.11
C HIS A 53 14.98 15.12 -0.87
N TYR A 54 15.04 15.72 0.31
CA TYR A 54 14.61 15.10 1.55
C TYR A 54 13.11 14.77 1.53
N ALA A 55 12.27 15.74 1.17
CA ALA A 55 10.82 15.54 1.09
C ALA A 55 10.46 14.45 0.08
N MET A 56 11.16 14.42 -1.06
CA MET A 56 10.99 13.38 -2.08
C MET A 56 11.35 11.98 -1.58
N SER A 57 12.46 11.86 -0.84
CA SER A 57 12.90 10.59 -0.26
C SER A 57 11.95 10.09 0.83
N ALA A 58 11.52 11.00 1.72
CA ALA A 58 10.56 10.70 2.77
C ALA A 58 9.22 10.22 2.19
N TYR A 59 8.73 10.91 1.15
CA TYR A 59 7.52 10.51 0.45
C TYR A 59 7.62 9.08 -0.12
N ALA A 60 8.69 8.76 -0.85
CA ALA A 60 8.89 7.42 -1.41
C ALA A 60 8.95 6.34 -0.32
N THR A 61 9.56 6.68 0.83
CA THR A 61 9.67 5.78 1.98
C THR A 61 8.29 5.48 2.59
N HIS A 62 7.49 6.51 2.88
CA HIS A 62 6.16 6.31 3.47
C HIS A 62 5.21 5.54 2.56
N LEU A 63 5.38 5.67 1.25
CA LEU A 63 4.59 4.92 0.27
C LEU A 63 4.94 3.43 0.28
N LEU A 64 6.23 3.09 0.40
CA LEU A 64 6.67 1.70 0.57
C LEU A 64 6.16 1.11 1.90
N GLU A 65 6.12 1.91 2.96
CA GLU A 65 5.54 1.48 4.24
C GLU A 65 4.04 1.17 4.10
N MET A 66 3.26 2.03 3.44
CA MET A 66 1.83 1.80 3.21
C MET A 66 1.55 0.51 2.43
N THR A 67 2.29 0.29 1.34
CA THR A 67 2.15 -0.94 0.54
C THR A 67 2.55 -2.19 1.33
N SER A 68 3.60 -2.10 2.16
CA SER A 68 4.02 -3.17 3.06
C SER A 68 2.95 -3.51 4.11
N VAL A 69 2.32 -2.50 4.71
CA VAL A 69 1.22 -2.69 5.68
C VAL A 69 0.04 -3.38 5.02
N LEU A 70 -0.39 -2.96 3.82
CA LEU A 70 -1.47 -3.62 3.09
C LEU A 70 -1.13 -5.06 2.73
N ALA A 71 0.11 -5.34 2.30
CA ALA A 71 0.55 -6.70 2.02
C ALA A 71 0.49 -7.60 3.27
N ARG A 72 0.91 -7.06 4.43
CA ARG A 72 0.81 -7.76 5.72
C ARG A 72 -0.64 -8.03 6.13
N LEU A 73 -1.53 -7.06 5.92
CA LEU A 73 -2.97 -7.24 6.19
C LEU A 73 -3.58 -8.29 5.27
N ASN A 74 -3.25 -8.27 3.98
CA ASN A 74 -3.70 -9.28 3.02
C ASN A 74 -3.23 -10.69 3.46
N HIS A 75 -1.95 -10.83 3.82
CA HIS A 75 -1.40 -12.09 4.32
C HIS A 75 -2.12 -12.57 5.59
N ALA A 76 -2.41 -11.67 6.53
CA ALA A 76 -3.15 -12.00 7.76
C ALA A 76 -4.58 -12.51 7.45
N VAL A 77 -5.28 -11.88 6.52
CA VAL A 77 -6.63 -12.32 6.09
C VAL A 77 -6.56 -13.69 5.40
N TRP A 78 -5.58 -13.92 4.53
CA TRP A 78 -5.39 -15.24 3.90
C TRP A 78 -5.02 -16.34 4.89
N SER A 79 -4.11 -16.07 5.83
CA SER A 79 -3.75 -17.02 6.88
C SER A 79 -4.94 -17.33 7.81
N SER A 80 -5.77 -16.33 8.12
CA SER A 80 -7.00 -16.54 8.88
C SER A 80 -8.01 -17.41 8.13
N ARG A 81 -8.08 -17.31 6.79
CA ARG A 81 -8.91 -18.20 5.95
C ARG A 81 -8.45 -19.65 6.00
N GLU A 82 -7.16 -19.88 5.79
CA GLU A 82 -6.56 -21.22 5.79
C GLU A 82 -6.74 -21.91 7.14
N THR A 83 -6.50 -21.16 8.23
CA THR A 83 -6.75 -21.65 9.59
C THR A 83 -8.21 -22.05 9.77
N PHE A 84 -9.15 -21.21 9.33
CA PHE A 84 -10.58 -21.49 9.46
C PHE A 84 -11.00 -22.74 8.66
N THR A 85 -10.59 -22.87 7.40
CA THR A 85 -10.93 -24.04 6.57
C THR A 85 -10.34 -25.33 7.12
N THR A 86 -9.14 -25.26 7.70
CA THR A 86 -8.48 -26.43 8.28
C THR A 86 -9.17 -26.85 9.57
N THR A 87 -9.48 -25.90 10.46
CA THR A 87 -10.21 -26.17 11.70
C THR A 87 -11.63 -26.68 11.43
N ASP A 88 -12.38 -26.11 10.48
CA ASP A 88 -13.71 -26.61 10.12
C ASP A 88 -13.64 -28.04 9.55
N ALA A 89 -12.63 -28.35 8.74
CA ALA A 89 -12.44 -29.70 8.19
C ALA A 89 -12.04 -30.72 9.28
N GLU A 90 -11.17 -30.33 10.22
CA GLU A 90 -10.77 -31.16 11.36
C GLU A 90 -11.93 -31.41 12.32
N VAL A 91 -12.71 -30.37 12.63
CA VAL A 91 -13.93 -30.50 13.42
C VAL A 91 -14.92 -31.38 12.66
N ALA A 92 -15.25 -31.08 11.40
CA ALA A 92 -16.16 -31.92 10.62
C ALA A 92 -15.74 -33.40 10.58
N ALA A 93 -14.44 -33.69 10.47
CA ALA A 93 -13.90 -35.05 10.53
C ALA A 93 -13.94 -35.68 11.93
N ALA A 94 -13.87 -34.89 13.00
CA ALA A 94 -13.97 -35.36 14.38
C ALA A 94 -15.41 -35.68 14.83
N TRP A 95 -16.42 -35.17 14.11
CA TRP A 95 -17.84 -35.41 14.38
C TRP A 95 -18.49 -36.42 13.41
N GLN A 96 -17.68 -37.12 12.60
CA GLN A 96 -18.07 -38.31 11.83
C GLN A 96 -17.56 -39.60 12.50
#